data_AF-A0A317ZYR5-F1
#
_entry.id   AF-A0A317ZYR5-F1
#
_cell.length_a   1.000
_cell.length_b   1.000
_cell.length_c   1.000
_cell.angle_alpha   90.00
_cell.angle_beta   90.00
_cell.angle_gamma   90.00
#
_symmetry.space_group_name_H-M   'P 1'
#
loop_
_entity.id
_entity.type
_entity.pdbx_description
1 polymer ?
#
loop_
_entity_poly.entity_id
_entity_poly.type
_entity_poly.pdbx_seq_one_letter_code
_entity_poly.pdbx_strand_id
1 'polypeptide(L)'
;MPGPRANLALADAFAAVAPADLVRQLVGSADEFLAFCATEALGRLCLSPAERTGALVELRRAAADPRWRVREGAARALQLLGDADPDLLYPVIDEWASAADPWLARAAVAAICEPRLLHEPPAQELALHACDRATALLLGAPLPAQAPAAEREAHRVLRVALGYTWSVAIAASPEAGLAAFRALAARDEPDARWIVRSNLTKKRLRSVVSERNLWGLFG
;
A
#
# COMPACT_ATOMS: atom_id res chain seq x y z
N MET A 1 -12.79 -18.04 12.99
CA MET A 1 -11.81 -16.93 12.91
C MET A 1 -12.26 -15.78 13.77
N PRO A 2 -11.37 -15.12 14.54
CA PRO A 2 -11.79 -13.99 15.39
C PRO A 2 -12.01 -12.74 14.51
N GLY A 3 -13.28 -12.44 14.21
CA GLY A 3 -13.78 -11.16 13.74
C GLY A 3 -13.41 -10.69 12.32
N PRO A 4 -14.12 -9.66 11.80
CA PRO A 4 -13.93 -9.12 10.44
C PRO A 4 -12.56 -8.46 10.22
N ARG A 5 -11.78 -8.23 11.26
CA ARG A 5 -10.44 -7.60 11.18
C ARG A 5 -9.28 -8.57 11.39
N ALA A 6 -9.52 -9.85 11.67
CA ALA A 6 -8.54 -10.72 12.33
C ALA A 6 -8.12 -10.13 13.70
N ASN A 7 -7.44 -10.92 14.54
CA ASN A 7 -6.91 -10.40 15.81
C ASN A 7 -5.61 -9.62 15.53
N LEU A 8 -5.73 -8.38 15.04
CA LEU A 8 -4.57 -7.54 14.66
C LEU A 8 -3.63 -7.32 15.85
N ALA A 9 -4.17 -7.12 17.05
CA ALA A 9 -3.36 -6.96 18.25
C ALA A 9 -2.48 -8.20 18.52
N LEU A 10 -2.96 -9.41 18.21
CA LEU A 10 -2.15 -10.62 18.28
C LEU A 10 -1.10 -10.68 17.16
N ALA A 11 -1.43 -10.23 15.95
CA ALA A 11 -0.45 -10.14 14.86
C ALA A 11 0.66 -9.13 15.18
N ASP A 12 0.32 -7.94 15.70
CA ASP A 12 1.26 -6.92 16.20
C ASP A 12 2.18 -7.52 17.28
N ALA A 13 1.60 -8.19 18.28
CA ALA A 13 2.35 -8.81 19.37
C ALA A 13 3.27 -9.93 18.86
N PHE A 14 2.79 -10.78 17.94
CA PHE A 14 3.60 -11.81 17.31
C PHE A 14 4.75 -11.20 16.51
N ALA A 15 4.49 -10.19 15.68
CA ALA A 15 5.49 -9.50 14.88
C ALA A 15 6.59 -8.89 15.76
N ALA A 16 6.23 -8.35 16.92
CA ALA A 16 7.17 -7.77 17.87
C ALA A 16 8.15 -8.78 18.50
N VAL A 17 7.72 -10.01 18.78
CA VAL A 17 8.51 -10.93 19.63
C VAL A 17 8.88 -12.28 19.00
N ALA A 18 8.24 -12.68 17.90
CA ALA A 18 8.45 -14.01 17.32
C ALA A 18 9.91 -14.24 16.89
N PRO A 19 10.52 -15.37 17.23
CA PRO A 19 11.89 -15.65 16.80
C PRO A 19 11.91 -15.92 15.28
N ALA A 20 13.02 -15.59 14.62
CA ALA A 20 13.09 -15.56 13.17
C ALA A 20 12.88 -16.93 12.50
N ASP A 21 13.26 -18.01 13.16
CA ASP A 21 12.99 -19.39 12.74
C ASP A 21 11.48 -19.69 12.70
N LEU A 22 10.74 -19.30 13.74
CA LEU A 22 9.29 -19.45 13.78
C LEU A 22 8.60 -18.62 12.70
N VAL A 23 9.07 -17.38 12.47
CA VAL A 23 8.56 -16.54 11.38
C VAL A 23 8.75 -17.24 10.03
N ARG A 24 9.94 -17.75 9.74
CA ARG A 24 10.22 -18.49 8.48
C ARG A 24 9.39 -19.75 8.34
N GLN A 25 9.16 -20.48 9.44
CA GLN A 25 8.32 -21.67 9.43
C GLN A 25 6.86 -21.32 9.07
N LEU A 26 6.35 -20.18 9.53
CA LEU A 26 4.93 -19.83 9.42
C LEU A 26 4.58 -18.98 8.19
N VAL A 27 5.54 -18.32 7.53
CA VAL A 27 5.26 -17.45 6.37
C VAL A 27 4.54 -18.19 5.23
N GLY A 28 4.86 -19.48 5.05
CA GLY A 28 4.22 -20.36 4.06
C GLY A 28 3.09 -21.22 4.62
N SER A 29 2.62 -20.95 5.85
CA SER A 29 1.57 -21.76 6.49
C SER A 29 0.30 -21.84 5.64
N ALA A 30 -0.37 -22.99 5.62
CA ALA A 30 -1.69 -23.14 5.02
C ALA A 30 -2.78 -22.38 5.81
N ASP A 31 -2.57 -22.18 7.11
CA ASP A 31 -3.43 -21.34 7.93
C ASP A 31 -3.18 -19.86 7.59
N GLU A 32 -4.21 -19.21 7.05
CA GLU A 32 -4.13 -17.81 6.59
C GLU A 32 -3.76 -16.84 7.72
N PHE A 33 -4.22 -17.08 8.96
CA PHE A 33 -3.92 -16.19 10.06
C PHE A 33 -2.49 -16.34 10.55
N LEU A 34 -1.96 -17.57 10.62
CA LEU A 34 -0.55 -17.81 10.93
C LEU A 34 0.37 -17.25 9.84
N ALA A 35 0.03 -17.46 8.57
CA ALA A 35 0.76 -16.88 7.44
C ALA A 35 0.76 -15.35 7.51
N PHE A 36 -0.40 -14.74 7.77
CA PHE A 36 -0.52 -13.30 7.97
C PHE A 36 0.39 -12.76 9.10
N CYS A 37 0.34 -13.36 10.29
CA CYS A 37 1.17 -12.94 11.43
C CYS A 37 2.67 -13.06 11.10
N ALA A 38 3.06 -14.15 10.43
CA ALA A 38 4.44 -14.36 10.02
C ALA A 38 4.90 -13.39 8.94
N THR A 39 4.06 -13.11 7.93
CA THR A 39 4.36 -12.10 6.92
C THR A 39 4.55 -10.72 7.54
N GLU A 40 3.69 -10.32 8.48
CA GLU A 40 3.85 -9.05 9.20
C GLU A 40 5.18 -8.99 9.97
N ALA A 41 5.55 -10.08 10.63
CA ALA A 41 6.81 -10.20 11.38
C ALA A 41 8.07 -10.08 10.50
N LEU A 42 7.99 -10.32 9.20
CA LEU A 42 9.12 -10.12 8.28
C LEU A 42 9.62 -8.67 8.29
N GLY A 43 8.74 -7.69 8.58
CA GLY A 43 9.12 -6.28 8.68
C GLY A 43 10.23 -6.04 9.70
N ARG A 44 10.17 -6.71 10.86
CA ARG A 44 11.24 -6.65 11.85
C ARG A 44 12.50 -7.38 11.40
N LEU A 45 12.37 -8.49 10.68
CA LEU A 45 13.54 -9.20 10.14
C LEU A 45 14.29 -8.35 9.10
N CYS A 46 13.62 -7.44 8.39
CA CYS A 46 14.26 -6.48 7.49
C CYS A 46 15.26 -5.54 8.18
N LEU A 47 15.10 -5.30 9.49
CA LEU A 47 16.01 -4.45 10.28
C LEU A 47 17.37 -5.13 10.52
N SER A 48 17.43 -6.46 10.49
CA SER A 48 18.67 -7.22 10.60
C SER A 48 19.37 -7.32 9.24
N PRO A 49 20.61 -6.80 9.07
CA PRO A 49 21.32 -6.89 7.79
C PRO A 49 21.49 -8.33 7.28
N ALA A 50 21.66 -9.30 8.18
CA ALA A 50 21.80 -10.71 7.84
C ALA A 50 20.51 -11.34 7.29
N GLU A 51 19.35 -10.82 7.68
CA GLU A 51 18.04 -11.39 7.32
C GLU A 51 17.32 -10.58 6.24
N ARG A 52 17.71 -9.32 6.06
CA ARG A 52 17.03 -8.33 5.21
C ARG A 52 16.72 -8.81 3.82
N THR A 53 17.72 -9.30 3.09
CA THR A 53 17.52 -9.74 1.71
C THR A 53 16.51 -10.86 1.61
N GLY A 54 16.59 -11.85 2.52
CA GLY A 54 15.64 -12.97 2.56
C GLY A 54 14.23 -12.50 2.92
N ALA A 55 14.09 -11.64 3.93
CA ALA A 55 12.81 -11.10 4.35
C ALA A 55 12.13 -10.28 3.23
N LEU A 56 12.88 -9.44 2.50
CA LEU A 56 12.35 -8.68 1.37
C LEU A 56 11.91 -9.58 0.20
N VAL A 57 12.59 -10.71 -0.03
CA VAL A 57 12.15 -11.70 -1.04
C VAL A 57 10.82 -12.34 -0.63
N GLU A 58 10.68 -12.74 0.64
CA GLU A 58 9.41 -13.30 1.13
C GLU A 58 8.28 -12.27 1.11
N LEU A 59 8.56 -10.99 1.42
CA LEU A 59 7.58 -9.92 1.33
C LEU A 59 7.11 -9.67 -0.12
N ARG A 60 8.00 -9.73 -1.12
CA ARG A 60 7.62 -9.65 -2.53
C ARG A 60 6.66 -10.78 -2.92
N ARG A 61 6.91 -12.01 -2.47
CA ARG A 61 6.00 -13.14 -2.70
C ARG A 61 4.66 -12.93 -2.00
N ALA A 62 4.68 -12.48 -0.75
CA ALA A 62 3.49 -12.23 0.04
C ALA A 62 2.60 -11.11 -0.54
N ALA A 63 3.18 -10.11 -1.19
CA ALA A 63 2.45 -9.04 -1.88
C ALA A 63 1.52 -9.58 -3.00
N ALA A 64 1.92 -10.69 -3.64
CA ALA A 64 1.17 -11.37 -4.70
C ALA A 64 0.44 -12.65 -4.22
N ASP A 65 0.40 -12.92 -2.91
CA ASP A 65 -0.24 -14.12 -2.36
C ASP A 65 -1.75 -14.12 -2.70
N PRO A 66 -2.36 -15.27 -3.05
CA PRO A 66 -3.79 -15.35 -3.37
C PRO A 66 -4.70 -14.92 -2.20
N ARG A 67 -4.23 -15.06 -0.96
CA ARG A 67 -4.98 -14.74 0.26
C ARG A 67 -4.87 -13.25 0.58
N TRP A 68 -6.02 -12.59 0.67
CA TRP A 68 -6.09 -11.15 0.96
C TRP A 68 -5.34 -10.78 2.24
N ARG A 69 -5.44 -11.60 3.29
CA ARG A 69 -4.79 -11.29 4.57
C ARG A 69 -3.27 -11.30 4.47
N VAL A 70 -2.69 -12.23 3.72
CA VAL A 70 -1.23 -12.28 3.54
C VAL A 70 -0.75 -11.02 2.80
N ARG A 71 -1.50 -10.54 1.81
CA ARG A 71 -1.21 -9.26 1.13
C ARG A 71 -1.29 -8.06 2.08
N GLU A 72 -2.24 -8.05 3.01
CA GLU A 72 -2.28 -7.03 4.08
C GLU A 72 -1.07 -7.14 5.00
N GLY A 73 -0.64 -8.37 5.34
CA GLY A 73 0.57 -8.63 6.12
C GLY A 73 1.82 -8.03 5.47
N ALA A 74 1.94 -8.13 4.14
CA ALA A 74 3.07 -7.54 3.41
C ALA A 74 3.11 -6.00 3.54
N ALA A 75 1.96 -5.33 3.40
CA ALA A 75 1.88 -3.88 3.60
C ALA A 75 2.18 -3.49 5.05
N ARG A 76 1.66 -4.24 6.03
CA ARG A 76 1.91 -4.00 7.47
C ARG A 76 3.35 -4.24 7.87
N ALA A 77 4.01 -5.24 7.29
CA ALA A 77 5.44 -5.46 7.48
C ALA A 77 6.28 -4.26 7.02
N LEU A 78 5.93 -3.67 5.86
CA LEU A 78 6.56 -2.44 5.40
C LEU A 78 6.23 -1.23 6.29
N GLN A 79 5.02 -1.17 6.86
CA GLN A 79 4.67 -0.13 7.84
C GLN A 79 5.48 -0.26 9.15
N LEU A 80 5.74 -1.48 9.60
CA LEU A 80 6.62 -1.77 10.75
C LEU A 80 8.08 -1.41 10.45
N LEU A 81 8.55 -1.70 9.23
CA LEU A 81 9.86 -1.26 8.78
C LEU A 81 9.94 0.27 8.78
N GLY A 82 8.91 0.96 8.30
CA GLY A 82 8.84 2.43 8.30
C GLY A 82 8.81 3.07 9.68
N ASP A 83 8.16 2.44 10.66
CA ASP A 83 8.20 2.93 12.06
C ASP A 83 9.61 2.90 12.63
N ALA A 84 10.37 1.87 12.29
CA ALA A 84 11.67 1.60 12.90
C ALA A 84 12.83 2.25 12.13
N ASP A 85 12.76 2.27 10.80
CA ASP A 85 13.84 2.74 9.93
C ASP A 85 13.26 3.23 8.57
N PRO A 86 12.84 4.52 8.50
CA PRO A 86 12.36 5.13 7.26
C PRO A 86 13.38 5.10 6.12
N ASP A 87 14.67 5.22 6.42
CA ASP A 87 15.74 5.22 5.41
C ASP A 87 15.88 3.84 4.73
N LEU A 88 15.57 2.75 5.45
CA LEU A 88 15.43 1.43 4.84
C LEU A 88 14.11 1.25 4.09
N LEU A 89 13.01 1.86 4.56
CA LEU A 89 11.70 1.73 3.91
C LEU A 89 11.67 2.47 2.56
N TYR A 90 12.16 3.71 2.49
CA TYR A 90 11.91 4.57 1.33
C TYR A 90 12.41 3.99 0.00
N PRO A 91 13.63 3.42 -0.09
CA PRO A 91 14.09 2.77 -1.31
C PRO A 91 13.21 1.58 -1.72
N VAL A 92 12.67 0.83 -0.75
CA VAL A 92 11.77 -0.30 -1.03
C VAL A 92 10.45 0.19 -1.63
N ILE A 93 9.86 1.24 -1.06
CA ILE A 93 8.63 1.85 -1.58
C ILE A 93 8.85 2.42 -2.98
N ASP A 94 9.95 3.14 -3.19
CA ASP A 94 10.30 3.72 -4.49
C ASP A 94 10.47 2.64 -5.56
N GLU A 95 11.21 1.57 -5.25
CA GLU A 95 11.40 0.42 -6.13
C GLU A 95 10.06 -0.25 -6.47
N TRP A 96 9.25 -0.58 -5.45
CA TRP A 96 8.02 -1.34 -5.64
C TRP A 96 6.91 -0.54 -6.33
N ALA A 97 6.82 0.77 -6.07
CA ALA A 97 5.90 1.64 -6.77
C ALA A 97 6.29 1.89 -8.24
N SER A 98 7.57 1.73 -8.58
CA SER A 98 8.08 1.86 -9.96
C SER A 98 8.09 0.55 -10.74
N ALA A 99 7.95 -0.58 -10.07
CA ALA A 99 7.89 -1.87 -10.72
C ALA A 99 6.67 -1.95 -11.64
N ALA A 100 6.83 -2.59 -12.80
CA ALA A 100 5.71 -2.95 -13.69
C ALA A 100 4.91 -4.15 -13.12
N ASP A 101 4.59 -4.11 -11.83
CA ASP A 101 3.89 -5.16 -11.09
C ASP A 101 2.81 -4.53 -10.18
N PRO A 102 1.51 -4.70 -10.52
CA PRO A 102 0.42 -4.14 -9.73
C PRO A 102 0.35 -4.65 -8.29
N TRP A 103 0.89 -5.84 -7.99
CA TRP A 103 0.94 -6.38 -6.63
C TRP A 103 1.92 -5.61 -5.75
N LEU A 104 3.13 -5.37 -6.27
CA LEU A 104 4.16 -4.59 -5.58
C LEU A 104 3.73 -3.14 -5.45
N ALA A 105 3.21 -2.52 -6.51
CA ALA A 105 2.68 -1.16 -6.46
C ALA A 105 1.57 -1.01 -5.40
N ARG A 106 0.65 -1.99 -5.33
CA ARG A 106 -0.40 -2.02 -4.32
C ARG A 106 0.18 -2.11 -2.91
N ALA A 107 1.16 -2.97 -2.68
CA ALA A 107 1.79 -3.12 -1.37
C ALA A 107 2.54 -1.83 -0.96
N ALA A 108 3.24 -1.19 -1.90
CA ALA A 108 3.93 0.07 -1.68
C ALA A 108 2.97 1.20 -1.27
N VAL A 109 1.91 1.46 -2.05
CA VAL A 109 0.97 2.54 -1.71
C VAL A 109 0.19 2.24 -0.43
N ALA A 110 -0.18 0.99 -0.17
CA ALA A 110 -0.84 0.61 1.07
C ALA A 110 0.07 0.77 2.30
N ALA A 111 1.37 0.54 2.13
CA ALA A 111 2.35 0.71 3.20
C ALA A 111 2.62 2.19 3.51
N ILE A 112 3.06 2.97 2.52
CA ILE A 112 3.46 4.38 2.75
C ILE A 112 2.26 5.28 3.07
N CYS A 113 1.06 4.98 2.55
CA CYS A 113 -0.15 5.75 2.85
C CYS A 113 -0.81 5.33 4.18
N GLU A 114 0.01 5.18 5.21
CA GLU A 114 -0.35 4.98 6.60
C GLU A 114 -0.09 6.31 7.35
N PRO A 115 -1.13 7.00 7.87
CA PRO A 115 -0.98 8.34 8.43
C PRO A 115 0.17 8.54 9.42
N ARG A 116 0.48 7.53 10.26
CA ARG A 116 1.58 7.63 11.25
C ARG A 116 2.99 7.64 10.61
N LEU A 117 3.12 7.33 9.33
CA LEU A 117 4.40 7.40 8.61
C LEU A 117 4.60 8.76 7.91
N LEU A 118 3.57 9.61 7.83
CA LEU A 118 3.56 10.81 6.98
C LEU A 118 3.83 12.11 7.74
N HIS A 119 4.58 12.03 8.84
CA HIS A 119 4.92 13.20 9.65
C HIS A 119 5.96 14.10 9.00
N GLU A 120 6.91 13.52 8.26
CA GLU A 120 8.04 14.23 7.67
C GLU A 120 7.84 14.48 6.17
N PRO A 121 8.31 15.63 5.63
CA PRO A 121 8.15 15.95 4.21
C PRO A 121 8.62 14.86 3.23
N PRO A 122 9.78 14.17 3.43
CA PRO A 122 10.21 13.10 2.52
C PRO A 122 9.21 11.94 2.42
N ALA A 123 8.55 11.57 3.51
CA ALA A 123 7.53 10.52 3.49
C ALA A 123 6.28 10.95 2.73
N GLN A 124 5.89 12.23 2.88
CA GLN A 124 4.74 12.80 2.18
C GLN A 124 4.97 12.87 0.67
N GLU A 125 6.15 13.32 0.25
CA GLU A 125 6.58 13.34 -1.14
C GLU A 125 6.60 11.92 -1.73
N LEU A 126 7.20 10.97 -1.01
CA LEU A 126 7.23 9.56 -1.42
C LEU A 126 5.83 8.96 -1.56
N ALA A 127 4.90 9.28 -0.64
CA ALA A 127 3.52 8.80 -0.72
C ALA A 127 2.79 9.33 -1.96
N LEU A 128 2.99 10.60 -2.30
CA LEU A 128 2.43 11.21 -3.51
C LEU A 128 3.04 10.60 -4.77
N HIS A 129 4.37 10.45 -4.83
CA HIS A 129 5.05 9.79 -5.96
C HIS A 129 4.62 8.34 -6.12
N ALA A 130 4.49 7.59 -5.03
CA ALA A 130 4.03 6.21 -5.08
C ALA A 130 2.59 6.12 -5.60
N CYS A 131 1.69 7.01 -5.16
CA CYS A 131 0.32 7.08 -5.69
C CYS A 131 0.29 7.42 -7.17
N ASP A 132 1.12 8.37 -7.61
CA ASP A 132 1.20 8.79 -9.01
C ASP A 132 1.71 7.65 -9.91
N ARG A 133 2.85 7.03 -9.57
CA ARG A 133 3.42 5.90 -10.32
C ARG A 133 2.48 4.70 -10.37
N ALA A 134 1.87 4.34 -9.25
CA ALA A 134 0.87 3.27 -9.19
C ALA A 134 -0.37 3.59 -10.05
N THR A 135 -0.80 4.86 -10.09
CA THR A 135 -1.90 5.29 -10.95
C THR A 135 -1.50 5.23 -12.43
N ALA A 136 -0.30 5.68 -12.78
CA ALA A 136 0.23 5.57 -14.15
C ALA A 136 0.35 4.11 -14.60
N LEU A 137 0.81 3.21 -13.73
CA LEU A 137 0.83 1.76 -14.00
C LEU A 137 -0.57 1.22 -14.29
N LEU A 138 -1.56 1.57 -13.47
CA LEU A 138 -2.94 1.12 -13.65
C LEU A 138 -3.55 1.63 -14.96
N LEU A 139 -3.27 2.88 -15.34
CA LEU A 139 -3.86 3.53 -16.52
C LEU A 139 -3.08 3.28 -17.81
N GLY A 140 -1.80 2.87 -17.72
CA GLY A 140 -0.89 2.83 -18.86
C GLY A 140 -1.16 1.71 -19.88
N ALA A 141 -1.77 0.60 -19.45
CA ALA A 141 -2.14 -0.49 -20.34
C ALA A 141 -3.56 -0.98 -20.01
N PRO A 142 -4.54 -0.80 -20.90
CA PRO A 142 -5.86 -1.37 -20.72
C PRO A 142 -5.76 -2.88 -20.59
N LEU A 143 -6.34 -3.45 -19.53
CA LEU A 143 -6.41 -4.89 -19.38
C LEU A 143 -7.12 -5.53 -20.58
N PRO A 144 -6.51 -6.52 -21.25
CA PRO A 144 -7.19 -7.28 -22.28
C PRO A 144 -8.47 -7.94 -21.73
N ALA A 145 -9.53 -8.02 -22.54
CA ALA A 145 -10.79 -8.66 -22.14
C ALA A 145 -10.59 -10.12 -21.66
N GLN A 146 -9.57 -10.80 -22.18
CA GLN A 146 -9.19 -12.18 -21.87
C GLN A 146 -7.96 -12.28 -20.94
N ALA A 147 -7.56 -11.20 -20.26
CA ALA A 147 -6.40 -11.22 -19.37
C ALA A 147 -6.55 -12.33 -18.31
N PRO A 148 -5.47 -13.03 -17.90
CA PRO A 148 -5.52 -14.05 -16.85
C PRO A 148 -6.19 -13.58 -15.56
N ALA A 149 -6.82 -14.49 -14.82
CA ALA A 149 -7.55 -14.15 -13.59
C ALA A 149 -6.69 -13.42 -12.54
N ALA A 150 -5.42 -13.83 -12.41
CA ALA A 150 -4.47 -13.19 -11.50
C ALA A 150 -4.18 -11.72 -11.89
N GLU A 151 -4.04 -11.42 -13.18
CA GLU A 151 -3.78 -10.06 -13.68
C GLU A 151 -4.99 -9.14 -13.46
N ARG A 152 -6.20 -9.66 -13.73
CA ARG A 152 -7.45 -8.93 -13.44
C ARG A 152 -7.61 -8.64 -11.95
N GLU A 153 -7.26 -9.60 -11.09
CA GLU A 153 -7.28 -9.39 -9.64
C GLU A 153 -6.22 -8.37 -9.21
N ALA A 154 -5.00 -8.45 -9.73
CA ALA A 154 -3.91 -7.52 -9.45
C ALA A 154 -4.32 -6.07 -9.75
N HIS A 155 -4.87 -5.85 -10.95
CA HIS A 155 -5.44 -4.56 -11.34
C HIS A 155 -6.58 -4.12 -10.43
N ARG A 156 -7.53 -5.02 -10.11
CA ARG A 156 -8.66 -4.71 -9.22
C ARG A 156 -8.18 -4.27 -7.84
N VAL A 157 -7.24 -4.98 -7.24
CA VAL A 157 -6.75 -4.64 -5.89
C VAL A 157 -5.93 -3.35 -5.89
N LEU A 158 -5.13 -3.09 -6.94
CA LEU A 158 -4.38 -1.85 -7.09
C LEU A 158 -5.33 -0.66 -7.21
N ARG A 159 -6.33 -0.77 -8.10
CA ARG A 159 -7.38 0.23 -8.26
C ARG A 159 -8.08 0.52 -6.93
N VAL A 160 -8.48 -0.53 -6.19
CA VAL A 160 -9.14 -0.37 -4.89
C VAL A 160 -8.24 0.35 -3.88
N ALA A 161 -6.96 0.02 -3.81
CA ALA A 161 -6.00 0.71 -2.96
C ALA A 161 -5.92 2.20 -3.33
N LEU A 162 -5.74 2.51 -4.62
CA LEU A 162 -5.70 3.88 -5.14
C LEU A 162 -6.98 4.68 -4.87
N GLY A 163 -8.14 4.02 -4.77
CA GLY A 163 -9.41 4.62 -4.34
C GLY A 163 -9.46 5.11 -2.88
N TYR A 164 -8.36 4.93 -2.14
CA TYR A 164 -8.19 5.38 -0.76
C TYR A 164 -6.86 6.11 -0.52
N THR A 165 -5.75 5.63 -1.07
CA THR A 165 -4.40 6.09 -0.73
C THR A 165 -4.15 7.55 -1.11
N TRP A 166 -4.67 8.02 -2.24
CA TRP A 166 -4.63 9.44 -2.63
C TRP A 166 -5.19 10.36 -1.53
N SER A 167 -6.32 9.99 -0.92
CA SER A 167 -6.89 10.80 0.16
C SER A 167 -5.97 10.94 1.37
N VAL A 168 -5.15 9.92 1.65
CA VAL A 168 -4.20 9.93 2.77
C VAL A 168 -3.00 10.78 2.42
N ALA A 169 -2.38 10.56 1.25
CA ALA A 169 -1.23 11.34 0.80
C ALA A 169 -1.57 12.84 0.67
N ILE A 170 -2.72 13.18 0.09
CA ILE A 170 -3.19 14.58 -0.01
C ILE A 170 -3.47 15.18 1.36
N ALA A 171 -4.01 14.40 2.31
CA ALA A 171 -4.25 14.92 3.65
C ALA A 171 -2.94 15.27 4.38
N ALA A 172 -1.84 14.58 4.06
CA ALA A 172 -0.53 14.85 4.62
C ALA A 172 0.21 16.01 3.92
N SER A 173 0.11 16.11 2.58
CA SER A 173 0.65 17.24 1.81
C SER A 173 -0.41 17.81 0.84
N PRO A 174 -1.27 18.73 1.32
CA PRO A 174 -2.41 19.21 0.56
C PRO A 174 -2.08 19.92 -0.75
N GLU A 175 -1.10 20.82 -0.76
CA GLU A 175 -0.81 21.65 -1.93
C GLU A 175 -0.27 20.81 -3.09
N ALA A 176 0.82 20.07 -2.86
CA ALA A 176 1.40 19.16 -3.85
C ALA A 176 0.41 18.05 -4.25
N GLY A 177 -0.29 17.47 -3.27
CA GLY A 177 -1.25 16.40 -3.52
C GLY A 177 -2.45 16.83 -4.36
N LEU A 178 -3.02 18.00 -4.10
CA LEU A 178 -4.14 18.52 -4.91
C LEU A 178 -3.70 18.86 -6.33
N ALA A 179 -2.47 19.36 -6.54
CA ALA A 179 -1.94 19.62 -7.87
C ALA A 179 -1.88 18.33 -8.71
N ALA A 180 -1.29 17.26 -8.17
CA ALA A 180 -1.25 15.96 -8.83
C ALA A 180 -2.66 15.36 -9.04
N PHE A 181 -3.52 15.45 -8.02
CA PHE A 181 -4.87 14.90 -8.08
C PHE A 181 -5.77 15.61 -9.11
N ARG A 182 -5.54 16.90 -9.40
CA ARG A 182 -6.22 17.62 -10.49
C ARG A 182 -5.85 17.05 -11.87
N ALA A 183 -4.57 16.73 -12.09
CA ALA A 183 -4.15 16.10 -13.33
C ALA A 183 -4.85 14.75 -13.54
N LEU A 184 -4.99 13.96 -12.46
CA LEU A 184 -5.77 12.72 -12.48
C LEU A 184 -7.27 12.97 -12.70
N ALA A 185 -7.85 14.02 -12.13
CA ALA A 185 -9.27 14.34 -12.30
C ALA A 185 -9.64 14.79 -13.72
N ALA A 186 -8.69 15.33 -14.48
CA ALA A 186 -8.87 15.70 -15.88
C ALA A 186 -8.88 14.49 -16.85
N ARG A 187 -8.71 13.27 -16.34
CA ARG A 187 -8.68 12.02 -17.12
C ARG A 187 -10.08 11.41 -17.28
N ASP A 188 -10.43 11.02 -18.50
CA ASP A 188 -11.75 10.44 -18.81
C ASP A 188 -11.85 8.93 -18.59
N GLU A 189 -10.71 8.24 -18.42
CA GLU A 189 -10.67 6.79 -18.26
C GLU A 189 -11.58 6.34 -17.09
N PRO A 190 -12.32 5.23 -17.24
CA PRO A 190 -13.22 4.72 -16.20
C PRO A 190 -12.54 4.52 -14.84
N ASP A 191 -11.28 4.08 -14.84
CA ASP A 191 -10.52 3.84 -13.61
C ASP A 191 -10.06 5.14 -12.95
N ALA A 192 -9.61 6.13 -13.74
CA ALA A 192 -9.28 7.45 -13.23
C ALA A 192 -10.49 8.11 -12.55
N ARG A 193 -11.64 8.15 -13.24
CA ARG A 193 -12.90 8.69 -12.69
C ARG A 193 -13.33 7.95 -11.43
N TRP A 194 -13.18 6.62 -11.39
CA TRP A 194 -13.53 5.85 -10.20
C TRP A 194 -12.57 6.14 -9.03
N ILE A 195 -11.27 6.25 -9.27
CA ILE A 195 -10.28 6.59 -8.23
C ILE A 195 -10.59 7.96 -7.64
N VAL A 196 -10.84 8.96 -8.49
CA VAL A 196 -11.13 10.33 -8.06
C VAL A 196 -12.40 10.38 -7.23
N ARG A 197 -13.51 9.85 -7.76
CA ARG A 197 -14.79 9.78 -7.03
C ARG A 197 -14.67 9.05 -5.70
N SER A 198 -13.95 7.93 -5.66
CA SER A 198 -13.78 7.13 -4.44
C SER A 198 -13.02 7.89 -3.36
N ASN A 199 -11.97 8.62 -3.72
CA ASN A 199 -11.20 9.43 -2.78
C ASN A 199 -11.97 10.65 -2.28
N LEU A 200 -12.79 11.28 -3.13
CA LEU A 200 -13.63 12.42 -2.73
C LEU A 200 -14.72 12.04 -1.70
N THR A 201 -15.03 10.75 -1.53
CA THR A 201 -15.91 10.30 -0.43
C THR A 201 -15.23 10.31 0.94
N LYS A 202 -13.88 10.33 0.98
CA LYS A 202 -13.12 10.16 2.23
C LYS A 202 -13.11 11.47 3.02
N LYS A 203 -13.55 11.42 4.28
CA LYS A 203 -13.65 12.59 5.19
C LYS A 203 -12.40 13.47 5.17
N ARG A 204 -11.22 12.86 5.18
CA ARG A 204 -9.92 13.54 5.17
C ARG A 204 -9.74 14.46 3.95
N LEU A 205 -10.01 13.95 2.74
CA LEU A 205 -9.89 14.72 1.51
C LEU A 205 -11.01 15.76 1.39
N ARG A 206 -12.23 15.41 1.81
CA ARG A 206 -13.35 16.36 1.88
C ARG A 206 -13.03 17.58 2.74
N SER A 207 -12.35 17.39 3.87
CA SER A 207 -11.90 18.49 4.74
C SER A 207 -10.94 19.41 3.99
N VAL A 208 -9.89 18.83 3.39
CA VAL A 208 -8.87 19.56 2.63
C VAL A 208 -9.47 20.38 1.48
N VAL A 209 -10.38 19.78 0.71
CA VAL A 209 -11.07 20.45 -0.42
C VAL A 209 -11.99 21.56 0.08
N SER A 210 -12.71 21.34 1.17
CA SER A 210 -13.64 22.33 1.75
C SER A 210 -12.91 23.54 2.32
N GLU A 211 -11.84 23.33 3.09
CA GLU A 211 -11.02 24.40 3.68
C GLU A 211 -10.42 25.33 2.63
N ARG A 212 -10.25 24.84 1.39
CA ARG A 212 -9.66 25.56 0.27
C ARG A 212 -10.68 26.02 -0.78
N ASN A 213 -11.98 25.82 -0.54
CA ASN A 213 -13.06 26.15 -1.47
C ASN A 213 -12.91 25.56 -2.89
N LEU A 214 -12.43 24.31 -3.00
CA LEU A 214 -12.06 23.70 -4.29
C LEU A 214 -13.09 22.71 -4.87
N TRP A 215 -14.33 22.73 -4.40
CA TRP A 215 -15.36 21.77 -4.85
C TRP A 215 -15.61 21.82 -6.36
N GLY A 216 -15.54 22.99 -6.98
CA GLY A 216 -15.75 23.17 -8.43
C GLY A 216 -14.61 22.66 -9.32
N LEU A 217 -13.49 22.20 -8.75
CA LEU A 217 -12.35 21.70 -9.54
C LEU A 217 -12.36 20.18 -9.77
N PHE A 218 -13.24 19.47 -9.07
CA PHE A 218 -13.31 18.01 -9.12
C PHE A 218 -14.75 17.49 -9.38
N GLY A 219 -15.64 18.41 -9.77
CA GLY A 219 -17.06 18.16 -10.06
C GLY A 219 -17.34 18.08 -11.54
#